data_AF-A0A2E5AAE9-F1
#
_entry.id   AF-A0A2E5AAE9-F1
#
_cell.length_a   1.000
_cell.length_b   1.000
_cell.length_c   1.000
_cell.angle_alpha   90.00
_cell.angle_beta   90.00
_cell.angle_gamma   90.00
#
_symmetry.space_group_name_H-M   'P 1'
#
loop_
_entity.id
_entity.type
_entity.pdbx_description
1 polymer ?
#
loop_
_entity_poly.entity_id
_entity_poly.type
_entity_poly.pdbx_seq_one_letter_code
_entity_poly.pdbx_strand_id
1 'polypeptide(L)'
;MKLIDLRAVGAAYRFVLDNPTPVLAAAGLYGVVFSVQSLLTAYAHAYAPGAAPGMILFMIAAFGAFVVGWASLGRQALGLPQKGFHGLTLGGDEGRLAWALFLVLLLLTIILMTAGVAMAFMIAGLAFTDMDPGAPQPEGYVNLFELMGPGALAVSVVLVTVFVLFSLWLITRLALTAPATLNERAVRVLSIWPLSRARSIEITLTSLASLAPGVLTLAVFNAICLALLGAGPVIAQSAAGEAGQLTVSPVLMLLISALYGAGKIALLAAPLIAALSALYHKYAAEGEIQAD
;
A
#
# COMPACT_ATOMS: atom_id res chain seq x y z
N MET A 1 8.96 0.76 -27.11
CA MET A 1 8.72 0.94 -25.65
C MET A 1 9.03 -0.37 -24.96
N LYS A 2 9.85 -0.37 -23.89
CA LYS A 2 10.04 -1.59 -23.07
C LYS A 2 8.85 -1.68 -22.12
N LEU A 3 8.21 -2.85 -22.04
CA LEU A 3 7.06 -3.07 -21.15
C LEU A 3 7.49 -3.14 -19.68
N ILE A 4 8.71 -3.61 -19.42
CA ILE A 4 9.31 -3.71 -18.09
C ILE A 4 10.73 -3.16 -18.18
N ASP A 5 11.11 -2.29 -17.24
CA ASP A 5 12.49 -1.85 -17.11
C ASP A 5 13.28 -2.76 -16.17
N LEU A 6 13.96 -3.75 -16.75
CA LEU A 6 14.80 -4.71 -16.02
C LEU A 6 15.96 -4.04 -15.26
N ARG A 7 16.41 -2.84 -15.66
CA ARG A 7 17.45 -2.12 -14.92
C ARG A 7 16.87 -1.54 -13.64
N ALA A 8 15.66 -0.97 -13.70
CA ALA A 8 14.96 -0.48 -12.51
C ALA A 8 14.59 -1.63 -11.56
N VAL A 9 14.15 -2.78 -12.08
CA VAL A 9 13.93 -4.00 -11.27
C VAL A 9 15.24 -4.50 -10.65
N GLY A 10 16.33 -4.53 -11.41
CA GLY A 10 17.64 -4.92 -10.89
C GLY A 10 18.15 -3.96 -9.80
N ALA A 11 17.95 -2.65 -9.99
CA ALA A 11 18.28 -1.62 -9.01
C ALA A 11 17.45 -1.79 -7.72
N ALA A 12 16.18 -2.17 -7.83
CA ALA A 12 15.31 -2.41 -6.69
C ALA A 12 15.87 -3.47 -5.72
N TYR A 13 16.28 -4.62 -6.25
CA TYR A 13 16.80 -5.71 -5.42
C TYR A 13 18.24 -5.46 -4.97
N ARG A 14 19.09 -4.90 -5.84
CA ARG A 14 20.45 -4.50 -5.46
C ARG A 14 20.44 -3.49 -4.34
N PHE A 15 19.54 -2.50 -4.39
CA PHE A 15 19.43 -1.49 -3.34
C PHE A 15 19.23 -2.11 -1.96
N VAL A 16 18.35 -3.11 -1.83
CA VAL A 16 18.10 -3.80 -0.56
C VAL A 16 19.31 -4.59 -0.08
N LEU A 17 20.02 -5.25 -1.00
CA LEU A 17 21.21 -6.06 -0.68
C LEU A 17 22.44 -5.20 -0.35
N ASP A 18 22.60 -4.08 -1.05
CA ASP A 18 23.75 -3.18 -0.91
C ASP A 18 23.58 -2.24 0.31
N ASN A 19 22.34 -2.02 0.76
CA ASN A 19 22.01 -1.12 1.87
C ASN A 19 21.18 -1.81 2.96
N PRO A 20 21.64 -2.94 3.55
CA PRO A 20 20.84 -3.72 4.49
C PRO A 20 20.58 -2.94 5.78
N THR A 21 21.56 -2.21 6.30
CA THR A 21 21.44 -1.48 7.57
C THR A 21 20.34 -0.41 7.57
N PRO A 22 20.28 0.53 6.61
CA PRO A 22 19.20 1.53 6.57
C PRO A 22 17.83 0.89 6.28
N VAL A 23 17.78 -0.16 5.45
CA VAL A 23 16.54 -0.90 5.20
C VAL A 23 16.04 -1.57 6.47
N LEU A 24 16.92 -2.25 7.22
CA LEU A 24 16.58 -2.88 8.49
C LEU A 24 16.23 -1.86 9.57
N ALA A 25 16.86 -0.69 9.59
CA ALA A 25 16.52 0.38 10.53
C ALA A 25 15.10 0.92 10.27
N ALA A 26 14.77 1.22 9.01
CA ALA A 26 13.42 1.65 8.62
C ALA A 26 12.38 0.55 8.84
N ALA A 27 12.72 -0.69 8.53
CA ALA A 27 11.87 -1.86 8.74
C ALA A 27 11.63 -2.13 10.23
N GLY A 28 12.65 -2.01 11.08
CA GLY A 28 12.54 -2.16 12.52
C GLY A 28 11.64 -1.09 13.13
N LEU A 29 11.85 0.19 12.75
CA LEU A 29 11.00 1.30 13.21
C LEU A 29 9.52 1.06 12.86
N TYR A 30 9.23 0.77 11.59
CA TYR A 30 7.85 0.53 11.16
C TYR A 30 7.28 -0.77 11.76
N GLY A 31 8.08 -1.84 11.84
CA GLY A 31 7.68 -3.12 12.40
C GLY A 31 7.23 -3.02 13.86
N VAL A 32 7.98 -2.29 14.69
CA VAL A 32 7.60 -2.05 16.10
C VAL A 32 6.27 -1.32 16.18
N VAL A 33 6.11 -0.21 15.46
CA VAL A 33 4.87 0.58 15.52
C VAL A 33 3.67 -0.19 14.96
N PHE A 34 3.87 -0.91 13.85
CA PHE A 34 2.85 -1.75 13.21
C PHE A 34 2.44 -2.93 14.11
N SER A 35 3.35 -3.49 14.90
CA SER A 35 3.03 -4.57 15.84
C SER A 35 2.05 -4.12 16.92
N VAL A 36 2.30 -2.95 17.51
CA VAL A 36 1.42 -2.37 18.53
C VAL A 36 0.10 -1.95 17.92
N GLN A 37 0.12 -1.35 16.72
CA GLN A 37 -1.10 -1.05 15.97
C GLN A 37 -1.94 -2.32 15.77
N SER A 38 -1.34 -3.40 15.28
CA SER A 38 -2.02 -4.66 14.98
C SER A 38 -2.60 -5.29 16.25
N LEU A 39 -1.86 -5.27 17.35
CA LEU A 39 -2.34 -5.76 18.64
C LEU A 39 -3.57 -4.97 19.11
N LEU A 40 -3.50 -3.63 19.03
CA LEU A 40 -4.62 -2.77 19.43
C LEU A 40 -5.83 -2.93 18.49
N THR A 41 -5.61 -3.18 17.21
CA THR A 41 -6.69 -3.57 16.28
C THR A 41 -7.36 -4.87 16.74
N ALA A 42 -6.58 -5.91 17.06
CA ALA A 42 -7.14 -7.18 17.54
C ALA A 42 -7.97 -6.98 18.82
N TYR A 43 -7.45 -6.23 19.78
CA TYR A 43 -8.16 -5.91 21.02
C TYR A 43 -9.41 -5.03 20.81
N ALA A 44 -9.37 -4.07 19.89
CA ALA A 44 -10.52 -3.25 19.57
C ALA A 44 -11.68 -4.09 19.00
N HIS A 45 -11.35 -5.08 18.17
CA HIS A 45 -12.32 -6.03 17.63
C HIS A 45 -12.80 -7.07 18.65
N ALA A 46 -12.01 -7.33 19.71
CA ALA A 46 -12.45 -8.09 20.88
C ALA A 46 -13.27 -7.26 21.89
N TYR A 47 -13.61 -6.00 21.57
CA TYR A 47 -14.32 -5.06 22.43
C TYR A 47 -13.58 -4.68 23.73
N ALA A 48 -12.26 -4.73 23.74
CA ALA A 48 -11.48 -4.28 24.89
C ALA A 48 -11.57 -2.76 25.08
N PRO A 49 -11.79 -2.26 26.31
CA PRO A 49 -11.92 -0.83 26.58
C PRO A 49 -10.62 -0.09 26.26
N GLY A 50 -10.71 1.06 25.58
CA GLY A 50 -9.57 1.91 25.24
C GLY A 50 -8.71 1.44 24.05
N ALA A 51 -8.96 0.24 23.50
CA ALA A 51 -8.18 -0.29 22.38
C ALA A 51 -8.43 0.48 21.06
N ALA A 52 -9.66 0.93 20.80
CA ALA A 52 -9.99 1.66 19.57
C ALA A 52 -9.30 3.04 19.45
N PRO A 53 -9.28 3.91 20.48
CA PRO A 53 -8.47 5.13 20.46
C PRO A 53 -6.97 4.84 20.30
N GLY A 54 -6.45 3.81 20.99
CA GLY A 54 -5.06 3.39 20.88
C GLY A 54 -4.70 2.95 19.45
N MET A 55 -5.56 2.16 18.81
CA MET A 55 -5.40 1.74 17.42
C MET A 55 -5.26 2.95 16.48
N ILE A 56 -6.09 3.98 16.64
CA ILE A 56 -6.04 5.19 15.79
C ILE A 56 -4.71 5.93 16.00
N LEU A 57 -4.28 6.11 17.25
CA LEU A 57 -3.01 6.77 17.56
C LEU A 57 -1.82 6.02 16.95
N PHE A 58 -1.79 4.69 17.07
CA PHE A 58 -0.73 3.87 16.50
C PHE A 58 -0.82 3.75 14.97
N MET A 59 -2.00 3.92 14.37
CA MET A 59 -2.14 4.05 12.92
C MET A 59 -1.49 5.35 12.42
N ILE A 60 -1.69 6.47 13.12
CA ILE A 60 -1.02 7.75 12.80
C ILE A 60 0.49 7.61 12.99
N ALA A 61 0.93 6.98 14.08
CA ALA A 61 2.34 6.73 14.32
C ALA A 61 2.96 5.81 13.24
N ALA A 62 2.24 4.77 12.79
CA ALA A 62 2.69 3.86 11.74
C ALA A 62 2.84 4.60 10.40
N PHE A 63 1.92 5.52 10.10
CA PHE A 63 2.06 6.40 8.94
C PHE A 63 3.30 7.30 9.06
N GLY A 64 3.54 7.92 10.22
CA GLY A 64 4.75 8.71 10.46
C GLY A 64 6.04 7.90 10.29
N ALA A 65 6.10 6.70 10.88
CA ALA A 65 7.23 5.78 10.74
C ALA A 65 7.47 5.37 9.28
N PHE A 66 6.39 5.13 8.53
CA PHE A 66 6.44 4.82 7.11
C PHE A 66 6.98 6.00 6.30
N VAL A 67 6.53 7.24 6.55
CA VAL A 67 7.02 8.43 5.86
C VAL A 67 8.51 8.65 6.13
N VAL A 68 8.95 8.53 7.39
CA VAL A 68 10.37 8.68 7.76
C VAL A 68 11.22 7.61 7.09
N GLY A 69 10.78 6.35 7.10
CA GLY A 69 11.45 5.26 6.40
C GLY A 69 11.50 5.49 4.88
N TRP A 70 10.40 5.92 4.28
CA TRP A 70 10.33 6.21 2.85
C TRP A 70 11.25 7.37 2.46
N ALA A 71 11.29 8.45 3.24
CA ALA A 71 12.17 9.59 2.98
C ALA A 71 13.65 9.20 3.09
N SER A 72 14.02 8.42 4.10
CA SER A 72 15.38 7.88 4.28
C SER A 72 15.82 7.08 3.05
N LEU A 73 15.05 6.04 2.71
CA LEU A 73 15.36 5.13 1.62
C LEU A 73 15.27 5.84 0.26
N GLY A 74 14.31 6.75 0.10
CA GLY A 74 14.14 7.56 -1.09
C GLY A 74 15.33 8.47 -1.35
N ARG A 75 15.84 9.16 -0.31
CA ARG A 75 17.09 9.94 -0.43
C ARG A 75 18.25 9.07 -0.85
N GLN A 76 18.35 7.86 -0.29
CA GLN A 76 19.46 6.96 -0.58
C GLN A 76 19.41 6.46 -2.03
N ALA A 77 18.22 6.07 -2.49
CA ALA A 77 17.99 5.64 -3.85
C ALA A 77 18.20 6.77 -4.88
N LEU A 78 17.97 8.03 -4.50
CA LEU A 78 18.22 9.21 -5.33
C LEU A 78 19.65 9.75 -5.23
N GLY A 79 20.53 9.14 -4.42
CA GLY A 79 21.89 9.63 -4.19
C GLY A 79 21.97 10.97 -3.44
N LEU A 80 20.91 11.34 -2.72
CA LEU A 80 20.85 12.58 -1.94
C LEU A 80 21.57 12.41 -0.59
N PRO A 81 22.11 13.50 0.00
CA PRO A 81 22.81 13.44 1.27
C PRO A 81 21.88 12.95 2.40
N GLN A 82 22.35 11.93 3.12
CA GLN A 82 21.67 11.39 4.29
C GLN A 82 21.80 12.34 5.47
N LYS A 83 20.74 12.42 6.28
CA LYS A 83 20.72 13.18 7.54
C LYS A 83 20.37 12.22 8.68
N GLY A 84 20.95 12.41 9.86
CA GLY A 84 20.67 11.61 11.08
C GLY A 84 21.12 10.15 11.02
N PHE A 85 20.53 9.32 11.90
CA PHE A 85 20.91 7.91 12.06
C PHE A 85 20.38 7.06 10.90
N HIS A 86 21.27 6.58 10.02
CA HIS A 86 20.92 5.84 8.80
C HIS A 86 19.85 6.52 7.93
N GLY A 87 19.84 7.86 7.90
CA GLY A 87 18.86 8.62 7.11
C GLY A 87 17.52 8.85 7.81
N LEU A 88 17.29 8.31 9.02
CA LEU A 88 16.06 8.51 9.78
C LEU A 88 16.11 9.86 10.51
N THR A 89 15.41 10.84 9.98
CA THR A 89 15.26 12.17 10.58
C THR A 89 13.83 12.64 10.55
N LEU A 90 13.47 13.49 11.51
CA LEU A 90 12.29 14.33 11.43
C LEU A 90 12.76 15.72 10.98
N GLY A 91 12.38 16.11 9.77
CA GLY A 91 12.78 17.38 9.17
C GLY A 91 11.75 17.89 8.18
N GLY A 92 12.11 19.01 7.52
CA GLY A 92 11.23 19.65 6.55
C GLY A 92 10.94 18.79 5.31
N ASP A 93 11.88 17.94 4.92
CA ASP A 93 11.73 17.08 3.74
C ASP A 93 10.75 15.92 4.02
N GLU A 94 10.77 15.37 5.23
CA GLU A 94 9.80 14.36 5.69
C GLU A 94 8.40 14.96 5.83
N GLY A 95 8.28 16.20 6.33
CA GLY A 95 7.00 16.91 6.39
C GLY A 95 6.42 17.17 4.99
N ARG A 96 7.27 17.56 4.02
CA ARG A 96 6.86 17.73 2.62
C ARG A 96 6.42 16.41 1.99
N LEU A 97 7.15 15.32 2.25
CA LEU A 97 6.76 14.00 1.77
C LEU A 97 5.46 13.52 2.42
N ALA A 98 5.30 13.71 3.75
CA ALA A 98 4.06 13.41 4.46
C ALA A 98 2.88 14.13 3.82
N TRP A 99 3.04 15.42 3.54
CA TRP A 99 2.00 16.23 2.91
C TRP A 99 1.72 15.79 1.48
N ALA A 100 2.74 15.50 0.68
CA ALA A 100 2.56 14.99 -0.68
C ALA A 100 1.82 13.65 -0.70
N LEU A 101 2.21 12.71 0.17
CA LEU A 101 1.54 11.41 0.31
C LEU A 101 0.12 11.56 0.85
N PHE A 102 -0.11 12.48 1.78
CA PHE A 102 -1.45 12.81 2.27
C PHE A 102 -2.34 13.37 1.16
N LEU A 103 -1.85 14.32 0.36
CA LEU A 103 -2.59 14.87 -0.78
C LEU A 103 -2.88 13.81 -1.84
N VAL A 104 -1.93 12.92 -2.13
CA VAL A 104 -2.13 11.77 -3.02
C VAL A 104 -3.19 10.83 -2.45
N LEU A 105 -3.09 10.48 -1.17
CA LEU A 105 -4.06 9.61 -0.51
C LEU A 105 -5.45 10.23 -0.53
N LEU A 106 -5.58 11.52 -0.18
CA LEU A 106 -6.83 12.26 -0.20
C LEU A 106 -7.44 12.27 -1.61
N LEU A 107 -6.62 12.56 -2.64
CA LEU A 107 -7.07 12.55 -4.03
C LEU A 107 -7.54 11.16 -4.47
N LEU A 108 -6.77 10.12 -4.16
CA LEU A 108 -7.13 8.73 -4.46
C LEU A 108 -8.40 8.33 -3.71
N THR A 109 -8.54 8.68 -2.43
CA THR A 109 -9.75 8.40 -1.66
C THR A 109 -10.95 9.09 -2.29
N ILE A 110 -10.88 10.38 -2.60
CA ILE A 110 -12.02 11.09 -3.21
C ILE A 110 -12.42 10.46 -4.54
N ILE A 111 -11.45 10.25 -5.46
CA ILE A 111 -11.74 9.73 -6.79
C ILE A 111 -12.21 8.27 -6.73
N LEU A 112 -11.47 7.40 -6.04
CA LEU A 112 -11.75 5.97 -5.98
C LEU A 112 -12.96 5.64 -5.13
N MET A 113 -13.23 6.37 -4.05
CA MET A 113 -14.47 6.17 -3.28
C MET A 113 -15.68 6.65 -4.09
N THR A 114 -15.60 7.79 -4.75
CA THR A 114 -16.73 8.28 -5.57
C THR A 114 -17.02 7.32 -6.73
N ALA A 115 -15.98 6.91 -7.46
CA ALA A 115 -16.11 5.93 -8.55
C ALA A 115 -16.53 4.54 -8.02
N GLY A 116 -16.01 4.13 -6.87
CA GLY A 116 -16.33 2.86 -6.22
C GLY A 116 -17.78 2.79 -5.73
N VAL A 117 -18.28 3.88 -5.13
CA VAL A 117 -19.68 4.01 -4.73
C VAL A 117 -20.59 4.00 -5.96
N ALA A 118 -20.26 4.73 -7.02
CA ALA A 118 -21.02 4.69 -8.27
C ALA A 118 -21.06 3.28 -8.87
N MET A 119 -19.92 2.58 -8.90
CA MET A 119 -19.84 1.17 -9.34
C MET A 119 -20.68 0.25 -8.44
N ALA A 120 -20.62 0.41 -7.12
CA ALA A 120 -21.41 -0.38 -6.18
C ALA A 120 -22.91 -0.21 -6.43
N PHE A 121 -23.37 1.02 -6.71
CA PHE A 121 -24.76 1.27 -7.11
C PHE A 121 -25.13 0.63 -8.45
N MET A 122 -24.22 0.64 -9.43
CA MET A 122 -24.46 -0.04 -10.72
C MET A 122 -24.58 -1.56 -10.55
N ILE A 123 -23.68 -2.17 -9.77
CA ILE A 123 -23.71 -3.61 -9.49
C ILE A 123 -24.96 -3.99 -8.70
N ALA A 124 -25.31 -3.20 -7.67
CA ALA A 124 -26.55 -3.41 -6.92
C ALA A 124 -27.78 -3.28 -7.83
N GLY A 125 -27.82 -2.27 -8.72
CA GLY A 125 -28.88 -2.10 -9.70
C GLY A 125 -29.04 -3.32 -10.63
N LEU A 126 -27.93 -3.87 -11.14
CA LEU A 126 -27.94 -5.09 -11.95
C LEU A 126 -28.42 -6.32 -11.17
N ALA A 127 -28.09 -6.41 -9.88
CA ALA A 127 -28.58 -7.49 -9.04
C ALA A 127 -30.11 -7.38 -8.84
N PHE A 128 -30.63 -6.16 -8.62
CA PHE A 128 -32.07 -5.95 -8.45
C PHE A 128 -32.89 -6.20 -9.71
N THR A 129 -32.33 -6.06 -10.92
CA THR A 129 -33.05 -6.39 -12.16
C THR A 129 -33.24 -7.88 -12.36
N ASP A 130 -32.37 -8.72 -11.79
CA ASP A 130 -32.41 -10.18 -11.90
C ASP A 130 -33.11 -10.85 -10.70
N MET A 131 -33.37 -10.12 -9.61
CA MET A 131 -34.08 -10.65 -8.44
C MET A 131 -35.55 -10.92 -8.75
N ASP A 132 -36.03 -12.12 -8.38
CA ASP A 132 -37.45 -12.45 -8.40
C ASP A 132 -38.20 -11.61 -7.35
N PRO A 133 -39.17 -10.76 -7.74
CA PRO A 133 -39.94 -9.92 -6.82
C PRO A 133 -40.71 -10.70 -5.75
N GLY A 134 -40.93 -12.00 -5.94
CA GLY A 134 -41.61 -12.89 -4.99
C GLY A 134 -40.70 -13.64 -4.02
N ALA A 135 -39.37 -13.49 -4.14
CA ALA A 135 -38.44 -14.22 -3.29
C ALA A 135 -38.48 -13.72 -1.83
N PRO A 136 -38.45 -14.62 -0.83
CA PRO A 136 -38.37 -14.22 0.57
C PRO A 136 -37.10 -13.40 0.81
N GLN A 137 -37.23 -12.25 1.48
CA GLN A 137 -36.09 -11.40 1.80
C GLN A 137 -35.11 -12.17 2.70
N PRO A 138 -33.82 -12.28 2.34
CA PRO A 138 -32.87 -12.99 3.17
C PRO A 138 -32.66 -12.23 4.49
N GLU A 139 -32.78 -12.94 5.61
CA GLU A 139 -32.41 -12.41 6.93
C GLU A 139 -30.88 -12.47 7.10
N GLY A 140 -30.15 -11.51 6.51
CA GLY A 140 -28.70 -11.42 6.70
C GLY A 140 -27.91 -10.68 5.62
N TYR A 141 -26.58 -10.84 5.66
CA TYR A 141 -25.69 -10.35 4.61
C TYR A 141 -25.93 -11.11 3.31
N VAL A 142 -26.49 -10.41 2.33
CA VAL A 142 -26.76 -10.97 1.00
C VAL A 142 -25.53 -10.82 0.13
N ASN A 143 -24.96 -11.94 -0.32
CA ASN A 143 -23.93 -11.91 -1.34
C ASN A 143 -24.58 -11.56 -2.70
N LEU A 144 -24.50 -10.30 -3.10
CA LEU A 144 -25.13 -9.80 -4.33
C LEU A 144 -24.72 -10.59 -5.58
N PHE A 145 -23.51 -11.15 -5.61
CA PHE A 145 -23.05 -11.97 -6.72
C PHE A 145 -23.77 -13.32 -6.83
N GLU A 146 -24.30 -13.86 -5.72
CA GLU A 146 -25.08 -15.10 -5.73
C GLU A 146 -26.51 -14.90 -6.26
N LEU A 147 -26.99 -13.65 -6.25
CA LEU A 147 -28.32 -13.28 -6.75
C LEU A 147 -28.33 -12.89 -8.24
N MET A 148 -27.16 -12.75 -8.86
CA MET A 148 -27.03 -12.27 -10.24
C MET A 148 -27.09 -13.42 -11.24
N GLY A 149 -27.83 -13.22 -12.34
CA GLY A 149 -27.76 -14.13 -13.48
C GLY A 149 -26.39 -14.11 -14.17
N PRO A 150 -26.08 -15.09 -15.04
CA PRO A 150 -24.79 -15.16 -15.74
C PRO A 150 -24.44 -13.89 -16.53
N GLY A 151 -25.46 -13.22 -17.10
CA GLY A 151 -25.28 -11.95 -17.82
C GLY A 151 -24.87 -10.80 -16.89
N ALA A 152 -25.57 -10.63 -15.77
CA ALA A 152 -25.25 -9.61 -14.78
C ALA A 152 -23.88 -9.84 -14.13
N LEU A 153 -23.50 -11.10 -13.89
CA LEU A 153 -22.15 -11.46 -13.43
C LEU A 153 -21.07 -11.06 -14.43
N ALA A 154 -21.26 -11.33 -15.72
CA ALA A 154 -20.29 -10.94 -16.75
C ALA A 154 -20.10 -9.42 -16.80
N VAL A 155 -21.19 -8.64 -16.72
CA VAL A 155 -21.14 -7.18 -16.66
C VAL A 155 -20.44 -6.69 -15.39
N SER A 156 -20.71 -7.28 -14.23
CA SER A 156 -20.03 -6.93 -12.97
C SER A 156 -18.53 -7.20 -13.05
N VAL A 157 -18.10 -8.33 -13.62
CA VAL A 157 -16.67 -8.62 -13.82
C VAL A 157 -16.02 -7.57 -14.73
N VAL A 158 -16.69 -7.17 -15.81
CA VAL A 158 -16.19 -6.11 -16.70
C VAL A 158 -16.09 -4.77 -15.95
N LEU A 159 -17.11 -4.39 -15.18
CA LEU A 159 -17.11 -3.15 -14.38
C LEU A 159 -15.97 -3.13 -13.37
N VAL A 160 -15.79 -4.21 -12.61
CA VAL A 160 -14.69 -4.35 -11.64
C VAL A 160 -13.34 -4.29 -12.36
N THR A 161 -13.21 -4.95 -13.51
CA THR A 161 -11.97 -4.92 -14.30
C THR A 161 -11.64 -3.50 -14.77
N VAL A 162 -12.63 -2.78 -15.31
CA VAL A 162 -12.45 -1.38 -15.73
C VAL A 162 -12.07 -0.50 -14.54
N PHE A 163 -12.71 -0.69 -13.39
CA PHE A 163 -12.37 0.05 -12.17
C PHE A 163 -10.94 -0.22 -11.69
N VAL A 164 -10.50 -1.47 -11.72
CA VAL A 164 -9.11 -1.85 -11.37
C VAL A 164 -8.12 -1.23 -12.35
N LEU A 165 -8.38 -1.31 -13.66
CA LEU A 165 -7.53 -0.72 -14.68
C LEU A 165 -7.46 0.81 -14.54
N PHE A 166 -8.58 1.47 -14.28
CA PHE A 166 -8.65 2.90 -13.99
C PHE A 166 -7.86 3.26 -12.73
N SER A 167 -7.98 2.47 -11.66
CA SER A 167 -7.25 2.66 -10.40
C SER A 167 -5.75 2.54 -10.60
N LEU A 168 -5.29 1.49 -11.30
CA LEU A 168 -3.88 1.30 -11.66
C LEU A 168 -3.38 2.45 -12.53
N TRP A 169 -4.16 2.85 -13.54
CA TRP A 169 -3.84 4.00 -14.37
C TRP A 169 -3.65 5.27 -13.54
N LEU A 170 -4.56 5.55 -12.60
CA LEU A 170 -4.48 6.74 -11.74
C LEU A 170 -3.27 6.69 -10.79
N ILE A 171 -3.04 5.53 -10.13
CA ILE A 171 -1.91 5.35 -9.21
C ILE A 171 -0.57 5.52 -9.94
N THR A 172 -0.43 4.98 -11.15
CA THR A 172 0.81 5.10 -11.92
C THR A 172 1.11 6.53 -12.36
N ARG A 173 0.09 7.38 -12.50
CA ARG A 173 0.28 8.81 -12.74
C ARG A 173 0.89 9.53 -11.57
N LEU A 174 0.56 9.08 -10.36
CA LEU A 174 0.99 9.69 -9.10
C LEU A 174 2.22 9.00 -8.49
N ALA A 175 2.65 7.86 -9.03
CA ALA A 175 3.73 7.03 -8.46
C ALA A 175 5.08 7.78 -8.32
N LEU A 176 5.36 8.74 -9.21
CA LEU A 176 6.60 9.53 -9.19
C LEU A 176 6.54 10.77 -8.27
N THR A 177 5.41 11.01 -7.61
CA THR A 177 5.23 12.13 -6.64
C THR A 177 6.29 12.09 -5.55
N ALA A 178 6.51 10.91 -4.97
CA ALA A 178 7.42 10.74 -3.84
C ALA A 178 8.89 11.04 -4.19
N PRO A 179 9.49 10.43 -5.24
CA PRO A 179 10.87 10.75 -5.62
C PRO A 179 11.04 12.21 -6.07
N ALA A 180 10.06 12.77 -6.80
CA ALA A 180 10.10 14.17 -7.21
C ALA A 180 10.05 15.14 -6.04
N THR A 181 9.21 14.86 -5.04
CA THR A 181 9.09 15.70 -3.84
C THR A 181 10.39 15.73 -3.04
N LEU A 182 11.10 14.60 -2.97
CA LEU A 182 12.40 14.51 -2.30
C LEU A 182 13.52 15.21 -3.09
N ASN A 183 13.57 15.01 -4.41
CA ASN A 183 14.60 15.58 -5.26
C ASN A 183 14.53 17.12 -5.33
N GLU A 184 13.33 17.65 -5.57
CA GLU A 184 13.11 19.10 -5.71
C GLU A 184 12.92 19.82 -4.39
N ARG A 185 12.83 19.08 -3.27
CA ARG A 185 12.54 19.62 -1.93
C ARG A 185 11.31 20.52 -1.93
N ALA A 186 10.28 20.15 -2.70
CA ALA A 186 9.02 20.87 -2.82
C ALA A 186 7.88 19.87 -2.98
N VAL A 187 6.67 20.20 -2.51
CA VAL A 187 5.52 19.30 -2.63
C VAL A 187 5.09 19.25 -4.11
N ARG A 188 5.29 18.10 -4.75
CA ARG A 188 5.05 17.91 -6.19
C ARG A 188 4.08 16.76 -6.44
N VAL A 189 2.80 17.08 -6.59
CA VAL A 189 1.75 16.09 -6.86
C VAL A 189 1.31 16.14 -8.33
N LEU A 190 0.63 17.20 -8.76
CA LEU A 190 0.06 17.26 -10.13
C LEU A 190 1.07 17.71 -11.19
N SER A 191 2.14 18.40 -10.81
CA SER A 191 3.17 18.86 -11.74
C SER A 191 3.99 17.72 -12.34
N ILE A 192 3.97 16.53 -11.74
CA ILE A 192 4.70 15.35 -12.24
C ILE A 192 3.92 14.56 -13.30
N TRP A 193 2.65 14.90 -13.50
CA TRP A 193 1.74 14.22 -14.42
C TRP A 193 2.24 14.13 -15.88
N PRO A 194 2.95 15.14 -16.43
CA PRO A 194 3.51 15.04 -17.78
C PRO A 194 4.56 13.93 -17.92
N LEU A 195 5.40 13.72 -16.90
CA LEU A 195 6.48 12.71 -16.92
C LEU A 195 5.95 11.28 -16.97
N SER A 196 4.75 11.03 -16.45
CA SER A 196 4.10 9.71 -16.50
C SER A 196 3.22 9.49 -17.74
N ARG A 197 3.07 10.47 -18.65
CA ARG A 197 1.96 10.49 -19.64
C ARG A 197 1.93 9.41 -20.71
N ALA A 198 3.09 8.92 -21.12
CA ALA A 198 3.20 7.86 -22.12
C ALA A 198 3.74 6.54 -21.53
N ARG A 199 3.95 6.49 -20.21
CA ARG A 199 4.78 5.46 -19.56
C ARG A 199 4.07 4.71 -18.45
N SER A 200 2.76 4.93 -18.28
CA SER A 200 1.94 4.28 -17.25
C SER A 200 2.12 2.77 -17.23
N ILE A 201 2.09 2.09 -18.39
CA ILE A 201 2.25 0.62 -18.47
C ILE A 201 3.63 0.17 -17.97
N GLU A 202 4.69 0.86 -18.38
CA GLU A 202 6.06 0.55 -17.95
C GLU A 202 6.22 0.73 -16.44
N ILE A 203 5.68 1.82 -15.88
CA ILE A 203 5.69 2.09 -14.43
C ILE A 203 4.91 1.00 -13.70
N THR A 204 3.70 0.64 -14.16
CA THR A 204 2.87 -0.40 -13.52
C THR A 204 3.62 -1.73 -13.49
N LEU A 205 4.07 -2.22 -14.64
CA LEU A 205 4.66 -3.55 -14.74
C LEU A 205 6.01 -3.63 -14.02
N THR A 206 6.81 -2.56 -14.06
CA THR A 206 8.06 -2.48 -13.31
C THR A 206 7.82 -2.47 -11.80
N SER A 207 6.81 -1.73 -11.34
CA SER A 207 6.41 -1.69 -9.92
C SER A 207 5.84 -3.03 -9.46
N LEU A 208 5.01 -3.68 -10.28
CA LEU A 208 4.49 -5.02 -9.97
C LEU A 208 5.62 -6.06 -9.93
N ALA A 209 6.56 -6.00 -10.87
CA ALA A 209 7.70 -6.90 -10.92
C ALA A 209 8.67 -6.71 -9.73
N SER A 210 8.82 -5.48 -9.21
CA SER A 210 9.64 -5.22 -8.01
C SER A 210 8.94 -5.65 -6.72
N LEU A 211 7.61 -5.67 -6.70
CA LEU A 211 6.82 -6.08 -5.54
C LEU A 211 6.55 -7.59 -5.48
N ALA A 212 6.51 -8.28 -6.63
CA ALA A 212 6.00 -9.65 -6.71
C ALA A 212 6.67 -10.65 -5.75
N PRO A 213 8.01 -10.72 -5.61
CA PRO A 213 8.65 -11.64 -4.65
C PRO A 213 8.33 -11.30 -3.20
N GLY A 214 8.26 -10.00 -2.87
CA GLY A 214 7.90 -9.56 -1.53
C GLY A 214 6.45 -9.88 -1.18
N VAL A 215 5.52 -9.68 -2.13
CA VAL A 215 4.11 -10.03 -1.95
C VAL A 215 3.96 -11.53 -1.74
N LEU A 216 4.63 -12.35 -2.56
CA LEU A 216 4.61 -13.80 -2.42
C LEU A 216 5.14 -14.24 -1.04
N THR A 217 6.28 -13.70 -0.61
CA THR A 217 6.91 -14.04 0.68
C THR A 217 5.99 -13.68 1.84
N LEU A 218 5.39 -12.48 1.82
CA LEU A 218 4.48 -12.02 2.86
C LEU A 218 3.15 -12.78 2.87
N ALA A 219 2.64 -13.16 1.69
CA ALA A 219 1.44 -13.98 1.57
C ALA A 219 1.67 -15.39 2.15
N VAL A 220 2.81 -16.01 1.82
CA VAL A 220 3.22 -17.31 2.38
C VAL A 220 3.40 -17.22 3.89
N PHE A 221 4.09 -16.18 4.38
CA PHE A 221 4.26 -15.96 5.82
C PHE A 221 2.91 -15.81 6.54
N ASN A 222 1.98 -15.04 5.97
CA ASN A 222 0.64 -14.89 6.54
C ASN A 222 -0.16 -16.21 6.51
N ALA A 223 -0.07 -16.98 5.43
CA ALA A 223 -0.71 -18.29 5.33
C ALA A 223 -0.19 -19.27 6.38
N ILE A 224 1.13 -19.27 6.63
CA ILE A 224 1.76 -20.07 7.69
C ILE A 224 1.25 -19.62 9.07
N CYS A 225 1.19 -18.32 9.34
CA CYS A 225 0.65 -17.81 10.61
C CYS A 225 -0.80 -18.25 10.81
N LEU A 226 -1.64 -18.11 9.78
CA LEU A 226 -3.04 -18.51 9.85
C LEU A 226 -3.20 -20.02 10.09
N ALA A 227 -2.41 -20.85 9.41
CA ALA A 227 -2.46 -22.30 9.54
C ALA A 227 -1.96 -22.80 10.91
N LEU A 228 -0.93 -22.16 11.48
CA LEU A 228 -0.34 -22.59 12.76
C LEU A 228 -1.00 -21.97 13.99
N LEU A 229 -1.48 -20.73 13.88
CA LEU A 229 -1.95 -19.92 15.01
C LEU A 229 -3.44 -19.61 14.96
N GLY A 230 -4.13 -19.92 13.85
CA GLY A 230 -5.52 -19.54 13.64
C GLY A 230 -5.74 -18.04 13.40
N ALA A 231 -4.68 -17.23 13.41
CA ALA A 231 -4.73 -15.79 13.15
C ALA A 231 -3.52 -15.32 12.34
N GLY A 232 -3.72 -14.30 11.52
CA GLY A 232 -2.70 -13.78 10.60
C GLY A 232 -2.48 -12.26 10.75
N PRO A 233 -1.24 -11.76 10.59
CA PRO A 233 -0.93 -10.34 10.72
C PRO A 233 -1.47 -9.47 9.58
N VAL A 234 -1.96 -10.06 8.47
CA VAL A 234 -2.69 -9.33 7.41
C VAL A 234 -4.03 -8.80 7.92
N ILE A 235 -4.76 -9.65 8.64
CA ILE A 235 -6.09 -9.37 9.18
C ILE A 235 -5.98 -9.48 10.69
N ALA A 236 -5.48 -8.43 11.33
CA ALA A 236 -5.23 -8.46 12.78
C ALA A 236 -6.50 -8.79 13.60
N GLN A 237 -7.69 -8.51 13.05
CA GLN A 237 -8.97 -8.87 13.63
C GLN A 237 -9.18 -10.38 13.78
N SER A 238 -8.49 -11.21 12.99
CA SER A 238 -8.58 -12.67 13.09
C SER A 238 -8.11 -13.21 14.45
N ALA A 239 -7.33 -12.43 15.20
CA ALA A 239 -6.91 -12.77 16.55
C ALA A 239 -7.91 -12.34 17.64
N ALA A 240 -9.03 -11.69 17.29
CA ALA A 240 -10.03 -11.24 18.25
C ALA A 240 -10.82 -12.44 18.81
N GLY A 241 -10.89 -12.52 20.14
CA GLY A 241 -11.72 -13.48 20.86
C GLY A 241 -12.91 -12.80 21.55
N GLU A 242 -13.56 -13.53 22.44
CA GLU A 242 -14.71 -13.03 23.20
C GLU A 242 -14.29 -12.22 24.44
N ALA A 243 -15.18 -11.33 24.88
CA ALA A 243 -15.07 -10.61 26.16
C ALA A 243 -13.71 -9.90 26.41
N GLY A 244 -13.14 -9.27 25.38
CA GLY A 244 -11.88 -8.51 25.51
C GLY A 244 -10.61 -9.37 25.48
N GLN A 245 -10.71 -10.67 25.21
CA GLN A 245 -9.56 -11.58 25.10
C GLN A 245 -9.17 -11.83 23.64
N LEU A 246 -7.92 -12.25 23.43
CA LEU A 246 -7.41 -12.66 22.13
C LEU A 246 -7.37 -14.18 22.03
N THR A 247 -7.59 -14.71 20.83
CA THR A 247 -7.46 -16.15 20.54
C THR A 247 -5.99 -16.60 20.51
N VAL A 248 -5.07 -15.66 20.34
CA VAL A 248 -3.62 -15.87 20.28
C VAL A 248 -2.92 -15.06 21.38
N SER A 249 -1.82 -15.59 21.91
CA SER A 249 -0.99 -14.87 22.89
C SER A 249 -0.63 -13.46 22.40
N PRO A 250 -0.82 -12.40 23.22
CA PRO A 250 -0.50 -11.03 22.85
C PRO A 250 0.97 -10.83 22.45
N VAL A 251 1.89 -11.54 23.14
CA VAL A 251 3.32 -11.50 22.84
C VAL A 251 3.60 -12.09 21.46
N LEU A 252 2.95 -13.22 21.14
CA LEU A 252 3.11 -13.85 19.84
C LEU A 252 2.54 -12.95 18.72
N MET A 253 1.38 -12.33 18.95
CA MET A 253 0.79 -11.37 18.03
C MET A 253 1.73 -10.18 17.76
N LEU A 254 2.35 -9.63 18.80
CA LEU A 254 3.37 -8.57 18.64
C LEU A 254 4.54 -9.04 17.77
N LEU A 255 5.08 -10.22 18.03
CA LEU A 255 6.25 -10.74 17.28
C LEU A 255 5.92 -10.98 15.82
N ILE A 256 4.81 -11.68 15.51
CA ILE A 256 4.42 -11.97 14.12
C ILE A 256 4.06 -10.69 13.37
N SER A 257 3.38 -9.74 14.02
CA SER A 257 3.05 -8.45 13.41
C SER A 257 4.31 -7.58 13.23
N ALA A 258 5.27 -7.63 14.15
CA ALA A 258 6.55 -6.92 13.99
C ALA A 258 7.33 -7.43 12.79
N LEU A 259 7.45 -8.76 12.64
CA LEU A 259 8.08 -9.38 11.49
C LEU A 259 7.34 -9.05 10.18
N TYR A 260 6.01 -9.10 10.20
CA TYR A 260 5.19 -8.77 9.03
C TYR A 260 5.35 -7.29 8.63
N GLY A 261 5.31 -6.38 9.60
CA GLY A 261 5.52 -4.95 9.39
C GLY A 261 6.92 -4.64 8.85
N ALA A 262 7.95 -5.23 9.46
CA ALA A 262 9.32 -5.10 8.98
C ALA A 262 9.46 -5.64 7.55
N GLY A 263 8.84 -6.78 7.26
CA GLY A 263 8.78 -7.38 5.94
C GLY A 263 8.11 -6.47 4.89
N LYS A 264 7.06 -5.72 5.25
CA LYS A 264 6.45 -4.73 4.34
C LYS A 264 7.45 -3.66 3.90
N ILE A 265 8.30 -3.18 4.80
CA ILE A 265 9.31 -2.18 4.43
C ILE A 265 10.43 -2.83 3.62
N ALA A 266 11.02 -3.91 4.14
CA ALA A 266 12.20 -4.52 3.54
C ALA A 266 11.93 -5.18 2.18
N LEU A 267 10.77 -5.82 2.02
CA LEU A 267 10.44 -6.62 0.84
C LEU A 267 9.51 -5.91 -0.15
N LEU A 268 8.78 -4.87 0.26
CA LEU A 268 7.87 -4.13 -0.62
C LEU A 268 8.30 -2.68 -0.79
N ALA A 269 8.34 -1.91 0.29
CA ALA A 269 8.56 -0.47 0.20
C ALA A 269 9.96 -0.14 -0.32
N ALA A 270 11.02 -0.76 0.21
CA ALA A 270 12.39 -0.48 -0.20
C ALA A 270 12.65 -0.81 -1.69
N PRO A 271 12.28 -2.00 -2.21
CA PRO A 271 12.37 -2.29 -3.65
C PRO A 271 11.54 -1.32 -4.49
N LEU A 272 10.31 -1.00 -4.08
CA LEU A 272 9.44 -0.10 -4.83
C LEU A 272 10.01 1.32 -4.90
N ILE A 273 10.50 1.84 -3.78
CA ILE A 273 11.15 3.16 -3.71
C ILE A 273 12.35 3.20 -4.65
N ALA A 274 13.22 2.19 -4.60
CA ALA A 274 14.39 2.13 -5.46
C ALA A 274 14.02 2.02 -6.95
N ALA A 275 13.01 1.21 -7.29
CA ALA A 275 12.50 1.10 -8.66
C ALA A 275 11.95 2.45 -9.16
N LEU A 276 11.12 3.12 -8.36
CA LEU A 276 10.51 4.41 -8.71
C LEU A 276 11.54 5.52 -8.81
N SER A 277 12.55 5.56 -7.94
CA SER A 277 13.67 6.49 -8.03
C SER A 277 14.52 6.27 -9.28
N ALA A 278 14.78 5.01 -9.66
CA ALA A 278 15.49 4.69 -10.89
C ALA A 278 14.70 5.11 -12.14
N LEU A 279 13.38 4.85 -12.17
CA LEU A 279 12.50 5.32 -13.23
C LEU A 279 12.44 6.85 -13.28
N TYR A 280 12.36 7.52 -12.13
CA TYR A 280 12.38 8.98 -12.05
C TYR A 280 13.65 9.57 -12.68
N HIS A 281 14.83 9.08 -12.32
CA HIS A 281 16.09 9.54 -12.94
C HIS A 281 16.12 9.32 -14.45
N LYS A 282 15.70 8.15 -14.92
CA LYS A 282 15.59 7.85 -16.36
C LYS A 282 14.69 8.86 -17.06
N TYR A 283 13.53 9.14 -16.49
CA TYR A 283 12.51 9.98 -17.12
C TYR A 283 12.85 11.47 -17.05
N ALA A 284 13.50 11.91 -15.97
CA ALA A 284 14.03 13.26 -15.87
C ALA A 284 15.09 13.52 -16.95
N ALA A 285 16.05 12.60 -17.10
CA ALA A 285 17.10 12.71 -18.13
C ALA A 285 16.52 12.70 -19.56
N GLU A 286 15.53 11.86 -19.84
CA GLU A 286 14.89 11.83 -21.16
C GLU A 286 13.98 13.06 -21.42
N GLY A 287 13.45 13.69 -20.38
CA GLY A 287 12.66 14.91 -20.46
C GLY A 287 13.50 16.15 -20.76
N GLU A 288 14.71 16.23 -20.23
CA GLU A 288 15.69 17.29 -20.56
C GLU A 288 16.13 17.21 -22.03
N ILE A 289 16.37 15.99 -22.55
CA ILE A 289 16.75 15.76 -23.96
C ILE A 289 15.66 16.16 -24.97
N GLN A 290 14.39 16.24 -24.54
CA GLN A 290 13.27 16.66 -25.41
C GLN A 290 12.98 18.17 -25.34
N ALA A 291 13.62 18.89 -24.42
CA ALA A 291 13.45 20.34 -24.25
C ALA A 291 14.53 21.17 -24.97
N ASP A 292 15.59 20.52 -25.46
CA ASP A 292 16.64 21.06 -26.34
C ASP A 292 16.37 20.73 -27.82
#